data_AF-A0A845AU14-F1
#
_entry.id   AF-A0A845AU14-F1
#
_cell.length_a   1.000
_cell.length_b   1.000
_cell.length_c   1.000
_cell.angle_alpha   90.00
_cell.angle_beta   90.00
_cell.angle_gamma   90.00
#
_symmetry.space_group_name_H-M   'P 1'
#
loop_
_entity.id
_entity.type
_entity.pdbx_description
1 polymer ?
#
loop_
_entity_poly.entity_id
_entity_poly.type
_entity_poly.pdbx_seq_one_letter_code
_entity_poly.pdbx_strand_id
1 'polypeptide(L)'
;MNENTGGASAAMREIAGQLIELAENAEKRDQTPSSTRRHSVALFRESRMPKLANLAKEIYDRRAARVKYFGSDFSSEPAWDILLDLFFHRGAGVRVCVTSAAIASNAAPTTALRYIAHLESIGLIERVPSETDRRTYWLELTPLGQEKMTGYLSDLSKRQSEPQRLSANDEPHIAREATS
;
A
#
# COMPACT_ATOMS: atom_id res chain seq x y z
N MET A 1 -58.89 21.01 -8.87
CA MET A 1 -58.16 21.76 -9.90
C MET A 1 -57.28 22.78 -9.18
N ASN A 2 -56.00 22.47 -8.97
CA ASN A 2 -55.06 23.37 -8.29
C ASN A 2 -53.85 23.60 -9.19
N GLU A 3 -53.71 24.84 -9.68
CA GLU A 3 -52.52 25.33 -10.34
C GLU A 3 -51.46 25.68 -9.28
N ASN A 4 -50.51 24.77 -9.04
CA ASN A 4 -49.40 24.99 -8.09
C ASN A 4 -48.01 24.79 -8.72
N THR A 5 -47.89 25.01 -10.04
CA THR A 5 -46.67 24.65 -10.79
C THR A 5 -45.62 25.77 -10.84
N GLY A 6 -45.89 26.96 -10.28
CA GLY A 6 -44.99 28.12 -10.33
C GLY A 6 -43.91 28.18 -9.25
N GLY A 7 -44.19 27.67 -8.04
CA GLY A 7 -43.28 27.79 -6.88
C GLY A 7 -42.07 26.86 -6.93
N ALA A 8 -42.25 25.65 -7.46
CA ALA A 8 -41.19 24.64 -7.54
C ALA A 8 -40.07 25.04 -8.52
N SER A 9 -40.40 25.72 -9.63
CA SER A 9 -39.39 26.19 -10.60
C SER A 9 -38.55 27.35 -10.04
N ALA A 10 -39.16 28.23 -9.24
CA ALA A 10 -38.45 29.32 -8.59
C ALA A 10 -37.48 28.82 -7.50
N ALA A 11 -37.95 27.92 -6.64
CA ALA A 11 -37.11 27.29 -5.62
C ALA A 11 -35.96 26.45 -6.22
N MET A 12 -36.20 25.75 -7.34
CA MET A 12 -35.15 24.97 -8.02
C MET A 12 -34.08 25.87 -8.64
N ARG A 13 -34.45 27.04 -9.17
CA ARG A 13 -33.49 28.03 -9.70
C ARG A 13 -32.68 28.68 -8.58
N GLU A 14 -33.30 28.93 -7.43
CA GLU A 14 -32.62 29.50 -6.27
C GLU A 14 -31.63 28.51 -5.64
N ILE A 15 -32.02 27.24 -5.48
CA ILE A 15 -31.12 26.18 -5.03
C ILE A 15 -29.99 25.96 -6.05
N ALA A 16 -30.27 26.01 -7.36
CA ALA A 16 -29.23 25.91 -8.38
C ALA A 16 -28.25 27.09 -8.33
N GLY A 17 -28.74 28.32 -8.08
CA GLY A 17 -27.89 29.49 -7.88
C GLY A 17 -26.98 29.35 -6.66
N GLN A 18 -27.52 28.88 -5.52
CA GLN A 18 -26.75 28.63 -4.31
C GLN A 18 -25.69 27.54 -4.49
N LEU A 19 -25.96 26.50 -5.29
CA LEU A 19 -25.00 25.43 -5.57
C LEU A 19 -23.85 25.89 -6.48
N ILE A 20 -24.11 26.76 -7.46
CA ILE A 20 -23.08 27.35 -8.32
C ILE A 20 -22.18 28.28 -7.50
N GLU A 21 -22.77 29.12 -6.65
CA GLU A 21 -22.02 30.05 -5.80
C GLU A 21 -21.18 29.33 -4.72
N LEU A 22 -21.65 28.19 -4.20
CA LEU A 22 -20.86 27.34 -3.30
C LEU A 22 -19.69 26.65 -4.02
N ALA A 23 -19.87 26.23 -5.27
CA ALA A 23 -18.80 25.65 -6.09
C ALA A 23 -17.71 26.68 -6.40
N GLU A 24 -18.10 27.90 -6.80
CA GLU A 24 -17.15 29.00 -7.07
C GLU A 24 -16.42 29.47 -5.79
N ASN A 25 -17.08 29.43 -4.63
CA ASN A 25 -16.45 29.78 -3.36
C ASN A 25 -15.55 28.66 -2.80
N ALA A 26 -15.82 27.39 -3.11
CA ALA A 26 -14.92 26.28 -2.81
C ALA A 26 -13.61 26.39 -3.62
N GLU A 27 -13.70 26.81 -4.88
CA GLU A 27 -12.53 27.07 -5.74
C GLU A 27 -11.71 28.28 -5.27
N LYS A 28 -12.33 29.30 -4.66
CA LYS A 28 -11.62 30.48 -4.12
C LYS A 28 -10.94 30.24 -2.78
N ARG A 29 -11.41 29.30 -1.95
CA ARG A 29 -10.75 28.95 -0.67
C ARG A 29 -9.50 28.10 -0.84
N ASP A 30 -9.31 27.44 -1.98
CA ASP A 30 -8.19 26.53 -2.22
C ASP A 30 -7.11 27.08 -3.17
N GLN A 31 -7.02 28.41 -3.30
CA GLN A 31 -5.92 29.07 -4.03
C GLN A 31 -4.65 29.14 -3.16
N THR A 32 -4.13 27.96 -2.81
CA THR A 32 -2.72 27.77 -2.47
C THR A 32 -2.13 26.85 -3.54
N PRO A 33 -1.05 27.22 -4.26
CA PRO A 33 -0.44 26.39 -5.32
C PRO A 33 0.09 25.01 -4.85
N SER A 34 -0.11 24.66 -3.57
CA SER A 34 0.19 23.36 -2.98
C SER A 34 -0.95 22.34 -3.10
N SER A 35 -2.23 22.74 -3.27
CA SER A 35 -3.36 21.79 -3.24
C SER A 35 -3.45 20.94 -4.51
N THR A 36 -3.33 21.56 -5.69
CA THR A 36 -3.32 20.88 -7.00
C THR A 36 -2.17 19.88 -7.12
N ARG A 37 -0.99 20.22 -6.57
CA ARG A 37 0.18 19.32 -6.54
C ARG A 37 -0.01 18.15 -5.58
N ARG A 38 -0.60 18.35 -4.41
CA ARG A 38 -0.91 17.26 -3.46
C ARG A 38 -1.97 16.32 -4.03
N HIS A 39 -3.00 16.85 -4.67
CA HIS A 39 -4.10 16.06 -5.23
C HIS A 39 -3.63 15.18 -6.39
N SER A 40 -2.82 15.74 -7.29
CA SER A 40 -2.18 14.96 -8.36
C SER A 40 -1.26 13.86 -7.82
N VAL A 41 -0.44 14.15 -6.80
CA VAL A 41 0.41 13.14 -6.14
C VAL A 41 -0.43 12.03 -5.47
N ALA A 42 -1.56 12.37 -4.84
CA ALA A 42 -2.47 11.40 -4.23
C ALA A 42 -3.10 10.46 -5.26
N LEU A 43 -3.63 11.00 -6.36
CA LEU A 43 -4.20 10.21 -7.46
C LEU A 43 -3.16 9.29 -8.12
N PHE A 44 -1.93 9.78 -8.31
CA PHE A 44 -0.83 8.94 -8.80
C PHE A 44 -0.46 7.84 -7.82
N ARG A 45 -0.53 8.09 -6.51
CA ARG A 45 -0.27 7.09 -5.47
C ARG A 45 -1.34 6.01 -5.52
N GLU A 46 -2.62 6.38 -5.54
CA GLU A 46 -3.76 5.47 -5.61
C GLU A 46 -3.71 4.55 -6.84
N SER A 47 -3.41 5.10 -8.03
CA SER A 47 -3.27 4.31 -9.25
C SER A 47 -2.13 3.28 -9.18
N ARG A 48 -1.06 3.55 -8.40
CA ARG A 48 0.07 2.63 -8.21
C ARG A 48 -0.13 1.63 -7.07
N MET A 49 -1.07 1.87 -6.16
CA MET A 49 -1.31 1.01 -4.99
C MET A 49 -1.55 -0.46 -5.39
N PRO A 50 -2.38 -0.79 -6.40
CA PRO A 50 -2.59 -2.19 -6.79
C PRO A 50 -1.30 -2.88 -7.24
N LYS A 51 -0.44 -2.19 -8.01
CA LYS A 51 0.84 -2.74 -8.48
C LYS A 51 1.79 -2.99 -7.31
N LEU A 52 1.91 -2.05 -6.38
CA LEU A 52 2.79 -2.18 -5.22
C LEU A 52 2.28 -3.24 -4.23
N ALA A 53 0.95 -3.34 -4.04
CA ALA A 53 0.33 -4.38 -3.21
C ALA A 53 0.63 -5.77 -3.77
N ASN A 54 0.48 -5.97 -5.09
CA ASN A 54 0.83 -7.24 -5.73
C ASN A 54 2.32 -7.58 -5.61
N LEU A 55 3.21 -6.59 -5.74
CA LEU A 55 4.64 -6.78 -5.51
C LEU A 55 4.93 -7.18 -4.04
N ALA A 56 4.26 -6.55 -3.07
CA ALA A 56 4.39 -6.93 -1.66
C ALA A 56 3.96 -8.40 -1.44
N LYS A 57 2.83 -8.80 -2.05
CA LYS A 57 2.35 -10.18 -2.00
C LYS A 57 3.34 -11.16 -2.62
N GLU A 58 3.92 -10.81 -3.77
CA GLU A 58 4.89 -11.67 -4.45
C GLU A 58 6.15 -11.90 -3.59
N ILE A 59 6.66 -10.85 -2.96
CA ILE A 59 7.81 -10.94 -2.04
C ILE A 59 7.45 -11.81 -0.85
N TYR A 60 6.27 -11.60 -0.28
CA TYR A 60 5.75 -12.41 0.83
C TYR A 60 5.66 -13.89 0.47
N ASP A 61 5.02 -14.23 -0.65
CA ASP A 61 4.83 -15.62 -1.09
C ASP A 61 6.18 -16.33 -1.32
N ARG A 62 7.16 -15.63 -1.91
CA ARG A 62 8.52 -16.16 -2.09
C ARG A 62 9.24 -16.42 -0.77
N ARG A 63 8.94 -15.66 0.29
CA ARG A 63 9.51 -15.85 1.62
C ARG A 63 8.79 -16.97 2.37
N ALA A 64 7.47 -16.99 2.35
CA ALA A 64 6.64 -18.06 2.92
C ALA A 64 6.97 -19.42 2.27
N ALA A 65 7.26 -19.45 0.97
CA ALA A 65 7.71 -20.67 0.28
C ALA A 65 8.99 -21.26 0.89
N ARG A 66 9.96 -20.43 1.32
CA ARG A 66 11.19 -20.92 1.96
C ARG A 66 10.86 -21.67 3.25
N VAL A 67 9.99 -21.10 4.08
CA VAL A 67 9.55 -21.74 5.32
C VAL A 67 8.79 -23.04 5.03
N LYS A 68 7.94 -23.05 4.00
CA LYS A 68 7.20 -24.24 3.57
C LYS A 68 8.12 -25.39 3.14
N TYR A 69 9.19 -25.12 2.41
CA TYR A 69 10.07 -26.16 1.86
C TYR A 69 11.22 -26.56 2.80
N PHE A 70 11.75 -25.61 3.58
CA PHE A 70 12.93 -25.82 4.41
C PHE A 70 12.65 -25.82 5.92
N GLY A 71 11.40 -25.58 6.33
CA GLY A 71 10.98 -25.55 7.72
C GLY A 71 11.22 -24.21 8.42
N SER A 72 10.96 -24.19 9.73
CA SER A 72 10.97 -22.97 10.56
C SER A 72 12.33 -22.29 10.67
N ASP A 73 13.43 -23.00 10.42
CA ASP A 73 14.78 -22.45 10.50
C ASP A 73 15.04 -21.36 9.44
N PHE A 74 14.19 -21.29 8.41
CA PHE A 74 14.22 -20.27 7.35
C PHE A 74 13.25 -19.09 7.57
N SER A 75 12.64 -18.99 8.76
CA SER A 75 11.77 -17.86 9.15
C SER A 75 12.59 -16.64 9.61
N SER A 76 13.35 -16.03 8.69
CA SER A 76 14.40 -15.09 9.08
C SER A 76 13.91 -13.69 9.50
N GLU A 77 12.77 -13.19 9.01
CA GLU A 77 12.35 -11.80 9.31
C GLU A 77 10.82 -11.66 9.51
N PRO A 78 10.27 -12.07 10.67
CA PRO A 78 8.83 -12.04 10.92
C PRO A 78 8.22 -10.62 10.89
N ALA A 79 8.97 -9.62 11.33
CA ALA A 79 8.53 -8.22 11.25
C ALA A 79 8.31 -7.76 9.80
N TRP A 80 9.18 -8.21 8.89
CA TRP A 80 9.08 -7.86 7.48
C TRP A 80 7.88 -8.53 6.82
N ASP A 81 7.65 -9.81 7.14
CA ASP A 81 6.51 -10.57 6.64
C ASP A 81 5.18 -9.92 7.07
N ILE A 82 5.08 -9.44 8.32
CA ILE A 82 3.92 -8.69 8.81
C ILE A 82 3.72 -7.38 8.02
N LEU A 83 4.78 -6.61 7.77
CA LEU A 83 4.67 -5.35 7.02
C LEU A 83 4.19 -5.58 5.58
N LEU A 84 4.69 -6.62 4.92
CA LEU A 84 4.26 -7.01 3.57
C LEU A 84 2.78 -7.41 3.55
N ASP A 85 2.36 -8.23 4.50
CA ASP A 85 0.98 -8.70 4.62
C ASP A 85 0.00 -7.54 4.86
N LEU A 86 0.31 -6.64 5.80
CA LEU A 86 -0.51 -5.46 6.08
C LEU A 86 -0.57 -4.51 4.88
N PHE A 87 0.53 -4.35 4.15
CA PHE A 87 0.56 -3.48 2.97
C PHE A 87 -0.29 -4.06 1.83
N PHE A 88 -0.19 -5.36 1.57
CA PHE A 88 -1.01 -6.04 0.57
C PHE A 88 -2.50 -5.93 0.88
N HIS A 89 -2.91 -6.27 2.11
CA HIS A 89 -4.32 -6.23 2.52
C HIS A 89 -4.90 -4.82 2.50
N ARG A 90 -4.11 -3.80 2.85
CA ARG A 90 -4.56 -2.41 2.70
C ARG A 90 -4.82 -2.05 1.24
N GLY A 91 -3.95 -2.47 0.32
CA GLY A 91 -4.17 -2.27 -1.12
C GLY A 91 -5.44 -2.95 -1.64
N ALA A 92 -5.88 -4.01 -0.97
CA ALA A 92 -7.13 -4.73 -1.24
C ALA A 92 -8.34 -4.20 -0.45
N GLY A 93 -8.17 -3.20 0.43
CA GLY A 93 -9.24 -2.70 1.30
C GLY A 93 -9.67 -3.67 2.40
N VAL A 94 -8.83 -4.65 2.73
CA VAL A 94 -9.12 -5.68 3.74
C VAL A 94 -8.40 -5.36 5.04
N ARG A 95 -9.11 -5.46 6.17
CA ARG A 95 -8.52 -5.30 7.51
C ARG A 95 -7.88 -6.61 7.98
N VAL A 96 -6.76 -6.50 8.69
CA VAL A 96 -6.02 -7.65 9.23
C VAL A 96 -6.12 -7.65 10.75
N CYS A 97 -6.53 -8.77 11.35
CA CYS A 97 -6.55 -8.89 12.81
C CYS A 97 -5.19 -9.39 13.33
N VAL A 98 -4.93 -9.21 14.63
CA VAL A 98 -3.68 -9.66 15.28
C VAL A 98 -3.39 -11.15 15.02
N THR A 99 -4.40 -12.01 15.10
CA THR A 99 -4.25 -13.46 14.85
C THR A 99 -3.84 -13.74 13.40
N SER A 100 -4.45 -13.04 12.44
CA SER A 100 -4.10 -13.17 11.02
C SER A 100 -2.67 -12.71 10.74
N ALA A 101 -2.27 -11.56 11.29
CA ALA A 101 -0.89 -11.06 11.18
C ALA A 101 0.12 -12.02 11.85
N ALA A 102 -0.26 -12.66 12.95
CA ALA A 102 0.60 -13.63 13.61
C ALA A 102 0.85 -14.85 12.72
N ILE A 103 -0.17 -15.33 12.00
CA ILE A 103 -0.03 -16.40 11.00
C ILE A 103 0.88 -15.92 9.85
N ALA A 104 0.65 -14.71 9.34
CA ALA A 104 1.44 -14.15 8.24
C ALA A 104 2.92 -13.94 8.61
N SER A 105 3.25 -13.79 9.89
CA SER A 105 4.63 -13.60 10.33
C SER A 105 5.58 -14.78 10.04
N ASN A 106 5.04 -15.95 9.64
CA ASN A 106 5.78 -17.20 9.44
C ASN A 106 6.62 -17.64 10.66
N ALA A 107 6.26 -17.19 11.86
CA ALA A 107 6.95 -17.48 13.12
C ALA A 107 6.00 -18.09 14.16
N ALA A 108 6.57 -18.61 15.25
CA ALA A 108 5.78 -19.05 16.40
C ALA A 108 4.92 -17.89 16.96
N PRO A 109 3.70 -18.16 17.48
CA PRO A 109 2.76 -17.10 17.88
C PRO A 109 3.33 -16.07 18.87
N THR A 110 4.08 -16.52 19.89
CA THR A 110 4.71 -15.62 20.88
C THR A 110 5.80 -14.75 20.25
N THR A 111 6.54 -15.28 19.29
CA THR A 111 7.54 -14.55 18.50
C THR A 111 6.86 -13.48 17.64
N ALA A 112 5.75 -13.82 16.99
CA ALA A 112 4.96 -12.88 16.18
C ALA A 112 4.45 -11.71 17.03
N LEU A 113 3.87 -11.99 18.21
CA LEU A 113 3.38 -10.96 19.12
C LEU A 113 4.49 -10.01 19.59
N ARG A 114 5.71 -10.52 19.84
CA ARG A 114 6.88 -9.70 20.17
C ARG A 114 7.24 -8.76 19.03
N TYR A 115 7.20 -9.23 17.78
CA TYR A 115 7.48 -8.38 16.62
C TYR A 115 6.37 -7.37 16.33
N ILE A 116 5.11 -7.73 16.55
CA ILE A 116 4.00 -6.77 16.49
C ILE A 116 4.23 -5.65 17.51
N ALA A 117 4.53 -5.98 18.77
CA ALA A 117 4.85 -4.99 19.80
C ALA A 117 6.07 -4.13 19.43
N HIS A 118 7.10 -4.74 18.84
CA HIS A 118 8.24 -3.99 18.35
C HIS A 118 7.86 -3.00 17.23
N LEU A 119 7.12 -3.44 16.21
CA LEU A 119 6.66 -2.60 15.10
C LEU A 119 5.77 -1.44 15.57
N GLU A 120 4.94 -1.67 16.59
CA GLU A 120 4.17 -0.60 17.25
C GLU A 120 5.09 0.38 17.97
N SER A 121 6.09 -0.11 18.71
CA SER A 121 7.02 0.75 19.47
C SER A 121 7.84 1.68 18.57
N ILE A 122 8.13 1.26 17.34
CA ILE A 122 8.82 2.09 16.33
C ILE A 122 7.84 2.85 15.42
N GLY A 123 6.54 2.82 15.72
CA GLY A 123 5.50 3.60 15.06
C GLY A 123 5.21 3.20 13.62
N LEU A 124 5.49 1.95 13.21
CA LEU A 124 5.18 1.47 11.85
C LEU A 124 3.77 0.90 11.73
N ILE A 125 3.24 0.33 12.81
CA ILE A 125 1.88 -0.21 12.87
C ILE A 125 1.18 0.29 14.13
N GLU A 126 -0.15 0.17 14.14
CA GLU A 126 -1.01 0.47 15.28
C GLU A 126 -2.10 -0.59 15.45
N ARG A 127 -2.53 -0.80 16.70
CA ARG A 127 -3.70 -1.61 17.04
C ARG A 127 -4.95 -0.74 17.13
N VAL A 128 -5.97 -1.13 16.40
CA VAL A 128 -7.29 -0.50 16.43
C VAL A 128 -8.29 -1.48 17.05
N PRO A 129 -9.05 -1.11 18.10
CA PRO A 129 -10.04 -2.00 18.71
C PRO A 129 -11.15 -2.32 17.70
N SER A 130 -11.61 -3.57 17.68
CA SER A 130 -12.78 -3.94 16.88
C SER A 130 -14.07 -3.41 17.52
N GLU A 131 -14.94 -2.83 16.71
CA GLU A 131 -16.26 -2.33 17.13
C GLU A 131 -17.22 -3.47 17.53
N THR A 132 -17.02 -4.66 16.95
CA THR A 132 -17.90 -5.82 17.15
C THR A 132 -17.46 -6.71 18.31
N ASP A 133 -16.15 -6.77 18.61
CA ASP A 133 -15.59 -7.65 19.64
C ASP A 133 -14.38 -7.01 20.35
N ARG A 134 -14.52 -6.74 21.65
CA ARG A 134 -13.48 -6.12 22.50
C ARG A 134 -12.24 -6.99 22.69
N ARG A 135 -12.29 -8.27 22.32
CA ARG A 135 -11.14 -9.19 22.37
C ARG A 135 -10.33 -9.18 21.08
N THR A 136 -10.88 -8.59 20.02
CA THR A 136 -10.26 -8.56 18.70
C THR A 136 -9.69 -7.17 18.41
N TYR A 137 -8.41 -7.14 18.04
CA TYR A 137 -7.74 -5.94 17.57
C TYR A 137 -7.42 -6.09 16.08
N TRP A 138 -7.71 -5.03 15.33
CA TRP A 138 -7.22 -4.81 13.99
C TRP A 138 -5.79 -4.26 14.06
N LEU A 139 -4.97 -4.65 13.09
CA LEU A 139 -3.65 -4.09 12.88
C LEU A 139 -3.68 -3.28 11.59
N GLU A 140 -3.21 -2.05 11.69
CA GLU A 140 -3.07 -1.15 10.56
C GLU A 140 -1.66 -0.59 10.52
N LEU A 141 -1.18 -0.33 9.31
CA LEU A 141 0.05 0.42 9.09
C LEU A 141 -0.24 1.90 9.36
N THR A 142 0.59 2.53 10.20
CA THR A 142 0.52 3.97 10.46
C THR A 142 0.85 4.77 9.19
N PRO A 143 0.64 6.09 9.18
CA PRO A 143 1.10 6.94 8.07
C PRO A 143 2.60 6.77 7.77
N LEU A 144 3.43 6.60 8.81
CA LEU A 144 4.87 6.35 8.67
C LEU A 144 5.16 4.98 8.05
N GLY A 145 4.47 3.94 8.52
CA GLY A 145 4.58 2.59 7.96
C GLY A 145 4.20 2.57 6.47
N GLN A 146 3.11 3.27 6.13
CA GLN A 146 2.66 3.43 4.75
C GLN A 146 3.67 4.11 3.87
N GLU A 147 4.22 5.23 4.32
CA GLU A 147 5.24 5.98 3.57
C GLU A 147 6.47 5.11 3.30
N LYS A 148 7.02 4.46 4.33
CA LYS A 148 8.21 3.60 4.18
C LYS A 148 7.98 2.43 3.24
N MET A 149 6.85 1.72 3.39
CA MET A 149 6.51 0.60 2.51
C MET A 149 6.29 1.04 1.06
N THR A 150 5.59 2.15 0.86
CA THR A 150 5.39 2.72 -0.48
C THR A 150 6.73 3.08 -1.11
N GLY A 151 7.63 3.74 -0.37
CA GLY A 151 8.96 4.12 -0.83
C GLY A 151 9.81 2.91 -1.22
N TYR A 152 9.89 1.93 -0.33
CA TYR A 152 10.64 0.69 -0.56
C TYR A 152 10.14 -0.08 -1.80
N LEU A 153 8.83 -0.35 -1.86
CA LEU A 153 8.24 -1.12 -2.97
C LEU A 153 8.32 -0.36 -4.30
N SER A 154 8.22 0.98 -4.25
CA SER A 154 8.40 1.82 -5.45
C SER A 154 9.84 1.74 -5.97
N ASP A 155 10.83 1.77 -5.08
CA ASP A 155 12.24 1.65 -5.48
C ASP A 155 12.53 0.27 -6.09
N LEU A 156 12.01 -0.79 -5.45
CA LEU A 156 12.15 -2.15 -5.96
C LEU A 156 11.46 -2.33 -7.33
N SER A 157 10.25 -1.77 -7.51
CA SER A 157 9.54 -1.84 -8.79
C SER A 157 10.29 -1.12 -9.91
N LYS A 158 10.98 -0.01 -9.62
CA LYS A 158 11.82 0.70 -10.61
C LYS A 158 13.00 -0.16 -11.04
N ARG A 159 13.71 -0.76 -10.09
CA ARG A 159 14.87 -1.64 -10.37
C ARG A 159 14.50 -2.86 -11.21
N GLN A 160 13.30 -3.42 -11.02
CA GLN A 160 12.78 -4.51 -11.85
C GLN A 160 12.37 -4.07 -13.26
N SER A 161 12.05 -2.78 -13.45
CA SER A 161 11.62 -2.22 -14.73
C SER A 161 12.77 -1.69 -15.57
N GLU A 162 13.97 -1.50 -15.00
CA GLU A 162 15.20 -1.24 -15.75
C GLU A 162 15.74 -2.58 -16.26
N PRO A 163 15.54 -2.93 -17.54
CA PRO A 163 16.10 -4.15 -18.07
C PRO A 163 17.63 -4.04 -17.97
N GLN A 164 18.21 -5.07 -17.36
CA GLN A 164 19.62 -5.42 -17.37
C GLN A 164 20.28 -5.01 -18.73
N ARG A 165 20.90 -3.83 -18.81
CA ARG A 165 21.89 -3.52 -19.86
C ARG A 165 23.18 -4.29 -19.57
N LEU A 166 23.08 -5.61 -19.45
CA LEU A 166 24.24 -6.47 -19.53
C LEU A 166 24.53 -6.69 -21.02
N SER A 167 25.40 -5.78 -21.49
CA SER A 167 26.46 -6.01 -22.46
C SER A 167 26.47 -7.42 -23.07
N ALA A 168 26.01 -7.51 -24.31
CA ALA A 168 26.26 -8.62 -25.21
C ALA A 168 27.65 -8.49 -25.88
N ASN A 169 28.71 -8.17 -25.12
CA ASN A 169 30.03 -7.84 -25.67
C ASN A 169 31.22 -8.54 -24.99
N ASP A 170 31.03 -9.75 -24.48
CA ASP A 170 32.16 -10.68 -24.27
C ASP A 170 31.96 -11.91 -25.15
N GLU A 171 32.16 -11.75 -26.46
CA GLU A 171 32.56 -12.90 -27.28
C GLU A 171 33.91 -13.40 -26.74
N PRO A 172 34.07 -14.71 -26.46
CA PRO A 172 35.39 -15.24 -26.21
C PRO A 172 36.17 -15.21 -27.52
N HIS A 173 36.97 -14.17 -27.66
CA HIS A 173 37.97 -14.01 -28.71
C HIS A 173 39.12 -15.01 -28.47
N ILE A 174 38.91 -16.29 -28.75
CA ILE A 174 40.03 -17.24 -28.94
C ILE A 174 39.86 -17.92 -30.30
N ALA A 175 40.28 -17.19 -31.32
CA ALA A 175 40.79 -17.79 -32.54
C ALA A 175 42.29 -18.11 -32.32
N ARG A 176 42.63 -19.39 -32.55
CA ARG A 176 43.85 -19.87 -33.23
C ARG A 176 45.21 -19.59 -32.59
N GLU A 177 45.85 -20.67 -32.14
CA GLU A 177 47.25 -21.05 -32.43
C GLU A 177 47.29 -22.59 -32.28
N ALA A 178 47.27 -23.36 -33.38
CA ALA A 178 48.40 -23.76 -34.21
C ALA A 178 49.31 -24.82 -33.54
N THR A 179 49.32 -26.01 -34.16
CA THR A 179 50.51 -26.85 -34.39
C THR A 179 51.20 -27.49 -33.17
N SER A 180 50.99 -28.79 -32.96
CA SER A 180 51.93 -29.85 -33.40
C SER A 180 51.43 -31.24 -33.02
#